data_AF-A0A6H5GBS2-F1
#
_entry.id   AF-A0A6H5GBS2-F1
#
_cell.length_a   1.000
_cell.length_b   1.000
_cell.length_c   1.000
_cell.angle_alpha   90.00
_cell.angle_beta   90.00
_cell.angle_gamma   90.00
#
_symmetry.space_group_name_H-M   'P 1'
#
loop_
_entity.id
_entity.type
_entity.pdbx_description
1 polymer ?
#
loop_
_entity_poly.entity_id
_entity_poly.type
_entity_poly.pdbx_seq_one_letter_code
_entity_poly.pdbx_strand_id
1 'polypeptide(L)'
;GHSVDVRDYSGWTPLHEAANHGFLEIAELLLKKGASVNDRGGAECNGVTPLLDAASCGHFDMMELLLKYKASPLMKNNDVRLSSCSIV
;
A
#
# COMPACT_ATOMS: atom_id res chain seq x y z
N GLY A 1 -10.15 20.53 -6.08
CA GLY A 1 -9.93 19.38 -5.20
C GLY A 1 -9.39 18.26 -6.06
N HIS A 2 -8.17 17.79 -5.79
CA HIS A 2 -7.58 16.64 -6.48
C HIS A 2 -7.83 15.42 -5.62
N SER A 3 -8.48 14.39 -6.16
CA SER A 3 -8.62 13.11 -5.46
C SER A 3 -7.23 12.48 -5.37
N VAL A 4 -6.81 12.04 -4.19
CA VAL A 4 -5.51 11.38 -3.95
C VAL A 4 -5.59 9.86 -4.07
N ASP A 5 -6.81 9.33 -4.07
CA ASP A 5 -7.12 7.91 -4.23
C ASP A 5 -7.41 7.58 -5.71
N VAL A 6 -6.72 8.26 -6.64
CA VAL A 6 -6.84 7.96 -8.08
C VAL A 6 -6.26 6.58 -8.31
N ARG A 7 -7.01 5.74 -9.01
CA ARG A 7 -6.60 4.40 -9.37
C ARG A 7 -6.20 4.36 -10.84
N ASP A 8 -5.11 3.67 -11.14
CA ASP A 8 -4.74 3.36 -12.51
C ASP A 8 -5.61 2.22 -13.08
N TYR A 9 -5.33 1.80 -14.32
CA TYR A 9 -6.05 0.71 -14.98
C TYR A 9 -5.92 -0.63 -14.25
N SER A 10 -4.83 -0.83 -13.50
CA SER A 10 -4.57 -2.02 -12.70
C SER A 10 -5.11 -1.89 -11.26
N GLY A 11 -5.75 -0.77 -10.93
CA GLY A 11 -6.32 -0.52 -9.62
C GLY A 11 -5.31 -0.04 -8.57
N TRP A 12 -4.10 0.36 -8.98
CA TRP A 12 -3.06 0.89 -8.10
C TRP A 12 -3.32 2.35 -7.78
N THR A 13 -3.14 2.71 -6.52
CA THR A 13 -3.13 4.11 -6.09
C THR A 13 -1.69 4.63 -6.05
N PRO A 14 -1.48 5.95 -6.15
CA PRO A 14 -0.13 6.51 -6.00
C PRO A 14 0.55 6.13 -4.67
N LEU A 15 -0.22 5.78 -3.63
CA LEU A 15 0.32 5.30 -2.37
C LEU A 15 0.88 3.86 -2.48
N HIS A 16 0.29 3.00 -3.31
CA HIS A 16 0.85 1.68 -3.59
C HIS A 16 2.17 1.79 -4.35
N GLU A 17 2.23 2.65 -5.37
CA GLU A 17 3.46 2.88 -6.15
C GLU A 17 4.60 3.39 -5.25
N ALA A 18 4.29 4.35 -4.37
CA ALA A 18 5.23 4.85 -3.37
C ALA A 18 5.68 3.73 -2.42
N ALA A 19 4.76 2.87 -1.97
CA ALA A 19 5.06 1.76 -1.07
C ALA A 19 5.93 0.67 -1.71
N ASN A 20 5.67 0.34 -2.97
CA ASN A 20 6.47 -0.62 -3.74
C ASN A 20 7.92 -0.14 -3.93
N HIS A 21 8.09 1.15 -4.22
CA HIS A 21 9.41 1.76 -4.45
C HIS A 21 10.12 2.25 -3.17
N GLY A 22 9.44 2.24 -2.02
CA GLY A 22 10.00 2.75 -0.76
C GLY A 22 10.10 4.28 -0.71
N PHE A 23 9.30 5.01 -1.50
CA PHE A 23 9.30 6.48 -1.54
C PHE A 23 8.58 7.10 -0.33
N LEU A 24 9.28 7.12 0.81
CA LEU A 24 8.80 7.69 2.07
C LEU A 24 8.25 9.11 1.96
N GLU A 25 8.99 10.03 1.33
CA GLU A 25 8.57 11.44 1.20
C GLU A 25 7.27 11.57 0.40
N ILE A 26 7.13 10.76 -0.66
CA ILE A 26 5.93 10.75 -1.51
C ILE A 26 4.75 10.18 -0.72
N ALA A 27 4.94 9.06 -0.02
CA ALA A 27 3.90 8.49 0.82
C ALA A 27 3.47 9.44 1.94
N GLU A 28 4.41 10.12 2.60
CA GLU A 28 4.08 11.11 3.63
C GLU A 28 3.25 12.27 3.04
N LEU A 29 3.62 12.75 1.85
CA LEU A 29 2.89 13.81 1.16
C LEU A 29 1.48 13.36 0.79
N LEU A 30 1.32 12.15 0.24
CA LEU A 30 0.02 11.58 -0.10
C LEU A 30 -0.87 11.42 1.15
N LEU A 31 -0.31 10.90 2.24
CA LEU A 31 -1.02 10.75 3.51
C LEU A 31 -1.43 12.11 4.11
N LYS A 32 -0.54 13.12 4.06
CA LYS A 32 -0.87 14.50 4.46
C LYS A 32 -1.99 15.12 3.61
N LYS A 33 -2.11 14.70 2.35
CA LYS A 33 -3.18 15.13 1.44
C LYS A 33 -4.49 14.36 1.64
N GLY A 34 -4.52 13.40 2.58
CA GLY A 34 -5.70 12.62 2.92
C GLY A 34 -5.84 11.32 2.14
N ALA A 35 -4.73 10.76 1.62
CA ALA A 35 -4.76 9.48 0.93
C ALA A 35 -5.20 8.36 1.87
N SER A 36 -5.98 7.44 1.33
CA SER A 36 -6.48 6.29 2.06
C SER A 36 -5.32 5.29 2.30
N VAL A 37 -4.77 5.32 3.52
CA VAL A 37 -3.71 4.41 3.98
C VAL A 37 -4.08 2.93 3.87
N ASN A 38 -5.38 2.62 3.99
CA ASN A 38 -5.92 1.27 3.88
C ASN A 38 -6.62 1.04 2.53
N ASP A 39 -6.32 1.87 1.53
CA ASP A 39 -6.96 1.66 0.23
C ASP A 39 -6.54 0.30 -0.30
N ARG A 40 -7.54 -0.53 -0.58
CA ARG A 40 -7.30 -1.79 -1.25
C ARG A 40 -7.16 -1.47 -2.72
N GLY A 41 -6.06 -1.91 -3.30
CA GLY A 41 -5.92 -1.92 -4.73
C GLY A 41 -7.16 -2.57 -5.40
N GLY A 42 -7.40 -2.23 -6.66
CA GLY A 42 -8.50 -2.82 -7.43
C GLY A 42 -8.49 -4.36 -7.44
N ALA A 43 -9.56 -4.92 -8.00
CA ALA A 43 -9.74 -6.37 -8.11
C ALA A 43 -8.57 -7.08 -8.82
N GLU A 44 -7.86 -6.38 -9.71
CA GLU A 44 -6.71 -6.92 -10.45
C GLU A 44 -5.46 -7.14 -9.60
N CYS A 45 -5.20 -6.28 -8.62
CA CYS A 45 -4.11 -6.42 -7.67
C CYS A 45 -4.51 -7.20 -6.41
N ASN A 46 -5.53 -8.06 -6.50
CA ASN A 46 -6.02 -8.88 -5.39
C ASN A 46 -6.32 -8.08 -4.12
N GLY A 47 -6.72 -6.81 -4.19
CA GLY A 47 -6.98 -6.04 -2.97
C GLY A 47 -5.77 -5.91 -2.02
N VAL A 48 -4.55 -5.97 -2.55
CA VAL A 48 -3.31 -5.66 -1.82
C VAL A 48 -3.41 -4.26 -1.21
N THR A 49 -2.76 -4.06 -0.07
CA THR A 49 -2.67 -2.75 0.59
C THR A 49 -1.25 -2.21 0.48
N PRO A 50 -1.05 -0.88 0.54
CA PRO A 50 0.29 -0.29 0.48
C PRO A 50 1.24 -0.84 1.55
N LEU A 51 0.71 -1.18 2.73
CA LEU A 51 1.50 -1.78 3.80
C LEU A 51 2.02 -3.18 3.43
N LEU A 52 1.23 -3.97 2.71
CA LEU A 52 1.63 -5.30 2.26
C LEU A 52 2.67 -5.21 1.13
N ASP A 53 2.57 -4.22 0.24
CA ASP A 53 3.63 -3.95 -0.75
C ASP A 53 4.94 -3.55 -0.08
N ALA A 54 4.90 -2.58 0.84
CA ALA A 54 6.08 -2.17 1.59
C ALA A 54 6.71 -3.36 2.35
N ALA A 55 5.89 -4.22 2.95
CA ALA A 55 6.35 -5.43 3.63
C ALA A 55 6.96 -6.46 2.68
N SER A 56 6.34 -6.67 1.51
CA SER A 56 6.82 -7.63 0.50
C SER A 56 8.12 -7.18 -0.15
N CYS A 57 8.35 -5.87 -0.23
CA CYS A 57 9.59 -5.27 -0.73
C CYS A 57 10.65 -5.06 0.36
N GLY A 58 10.33 -5.27 1.64
CA GLY A 58 11.26 -5.10 2.77
C GLY A 58 11.52 -3.65 3.18
N HIS A 59 10.61 -2.72 2.84
CA HIS A 59 10.73 -1.30 3.17
C HIS A 59 10.22 -1.01 4.59
N PHE A 60 11.03 -1.33 5.60
CA PHE A 60 10.65 -1.19 7.01
C PHE A 60 10.26 0.24 7.41
N ASP A 61 11.02 1.24 6.97
CA ASP A 61 10.72 2.65 7.25
C ASP A 61 9.35 3.06 6.69
N MET A 62 9.00 2.55 5.51
CA MET A 62 7.70 2.79 4.88
C MET A 62 6.57 2.13 5.67
N MET A 63 6.80 0.91 6.17
CA MET A 63 5.84 0.24 7.04
C MET A 63 5.61 1.02 8.34
N GLU A 64 6.68 1.52 8.97
CA GLU A 64 6.55 2.35 10.18
C GLU A 64 5.75 3.63 9.90
N LEU A 65 6.02 4.28 8.76
CA LEU A 65 5.27 5.47 8.35
C LEU A 65 3.78 5.14 8.16
N LEU A 66 3.46 4.09 7.41
CA LEU A 66 2.08 3.67 7.20
C LEU A 66 1.37 3.29 8.52
N LEU A 67 2.05 2.57 9.41
CA LEU A 67 1.53 2.22 10.74
C LEU A 67 1.27 3.46 11.60
N LYS A 68 2.14 4.48 11.53
CA LYS A 68 1.96 5.77 12.20
C LYS A 68 0.68 6.48 11.74
N TYR A 69 0.30 6.30 10.48
CA TYR A 69 -0.96 6.81 9.92
C TYR A 69 -2.15 5.85 10.11
N LYS A 70 -2.06 4.88 11.03
CA LYS A 70 -3.10 3.88 11.34
C LYS A 70 -3.41 2.92 10.18
N ALA A 71 -2.39 2.53 9.42
CA ALA A 71 -2.51 1.38 8.54
C ALA A 71 -2.93 0.15 9.34
N SER A 72 -3.91 -0.59 8.82
CA SER A 72 -4.38 -1.84 9.39
C SER A 72 -3.48 -2.98 8.88
N PRO A 73 -2.71 -3.65 9.76
CA PRO A 73 -1.79 -4.72 9.36
C PRO A 73 -2.50 -6.01 8.91
N LEU A 74 -3.82 -6.08 9.04
CA LEU A 74 -4.60 -7.30 8.92
C LEU A 74 -5.82 -7.10 8.03
N MET A 75 -5.58 -6.95 6.74
CA MET A 75 -6.60 -7.29 5.76
C MET A 75 -6.16 -8.58 5.08
N LYS A 76 -6.44 -9.70 5.76
CA LYS A 76 -6.28 -11.04 5.23
C LYS A 76 -7.14 -11.14 3.97
N ASN A 77 -6.49 -11.08 2.83
CA ASN A 77 -7.15 -11.37 1.59
C ASN A 77 -7.51 -12.87 1.64
N ASN A 78 -8.80 -13.16 1.61
CA ASN A 78 -9.30 -14.51 1.89
C ASN A 78 -9.19 -15.46 0.68
N ASP A 79 -8.38 -15.10 -0.33
CA ASP A 79 -8.20 -15.89 -1.53
C ASP A 79 -6.71 -16.14 -1.78
N VAL A 80 -6.30 -17.37 -1.45
CA VAL A 80 -5.28 -18.19 -2.12
C VAL A 80 -4.39 -17.46 -3.12
N ARG A 81 -3.29 -16.90 -2.63
CA ARG A 81 -1.93 -17.01 -3.18
C ARG A 81 -0.96 -16.17 -2.33
N LEU A 82 -0.61 -16.73 -1.17
CA LEU A 82 0.76 -16.67 -0.65
C LEU A 82 1.71 -17.38 -1.64
N SER A 83 1.73 -16.94 -2.90
CA SER A 83 2.66 -17.42 -3.91
C SER A 83 3.55 -16.25 -4.27
N SER A 84 4.59 -16.03 -3.47
CA SER A 84 5.99 -16.01 -3.94
C SER A 84 6.93 -15.31 -2.95
N CYS A 85 6.48 -14.36 -2.13
CA CYS A 85 7.38 -13.71 -1.18
C CYS A 85 7.45 -14.53 0.12
N SER A 86 8.36 -15.51 0.11
CA SER A 86 8.97 -16.08 1.30
C SER A 86 9.38 -14.96 2.26
N ILE A 87 8.71 -14.86 3.39
CA ILE A 87 9.37 -14.42 4.61
C ILE A 87 10.19 -15.63 5.06
N VAL A 88 11.48 -15.62 4.72
CA VAL A 88 12.54 -16.37 5.40
C VAL A 88 13.50 -15.37 6.02
#